data_AF-A0A8T7JFX6-F1
#
_entry.id   AF-A0A8T7JFX6-F1
#
_cell.length_a   1.000
_cell.length_b   1.000
_cell.length_c   1.000
_cell.angle_alpha   90.00
_cell.angle_beta   90.00
_cell.angle_gamma   90.00
#
_symmetry.space_group_name_H-M   'P 1'
#
loop_
_entity.id
_entity.type
_entity.pdbx_description
1 polymer ?
#
loop_
_entity_poly.entity_id
_entity_poly.type
_entity_poly.pdbx_seq_one_letter_code
_entity_poly.pdbx_strand_id
1 'polypeptide(L)'
;MSKFLPQSSLITPIGLIANSGLLVSAVFQINQTTTITLGLIAVISSFVLFYVETTKRKLVTIRTKAQLNTHWIESLSHVERAELRAYINELESETSKLQTRVSELDLQSRELLAQNNLLESNQERLSQHANQVAELFEEVNAITTLTSHIEGSTIKASDVSDITTEAVISTQNRTGELWGVIESIRVEMNSVTEAVQNLQGRSKAISNVNAIIDELSEQTNLLALNATIEAARAGSAGRGFAVVADEVRILALESTRATSNVAQEISQLKIDTDKAANELDAVLQRFTGLTERMSGYDDELKQLSQNNELTTSQIREITDAVKGQSHAAKRLTRSFENMMAHLEQMTKSPSHM
;
A
#
# COMPACT_ATOMS: atom_id res chain seq x y z
N MET A 1 -11.20 4.15 20.74
CA MET A 1 -12.44 4.85 21.18
C MET A 1 -13.64 4.13 20.58
N SER A 2 -14.20 3.15 21.28
CA SER A 2 -15.20 2.19 20.78
C SER A 2 -16.60 2.53 21.27
N LYS A 3 -17.17 3.64 20.77
CA LYS A 3 -18.58 3.98 21.04
C LYS A 3 -19.26 4.48 19.77
N PHE A 4 -20.54 4.09 19.66
CA PHE A 4 -21.55 4.40 18.64
C PHE A 4 -21.57 3.49 17.42
N LEU A 5 -22.50 2.52 17.42
CA LEU A 5 -23.78 2.69 16.72
C LEU A 5 -24.92 2.11 17.58
N PRO A 6 -26.09 2.76 17.64
CA PRO A 6 -27.23 2.28 18.41
C PRO A 6 -27.81 1.00 17.79
N GLN A 7 -28.35 0.11 18.63
CA GLN A 7 -29.19 -1.03 18.26
C GLN A 7 -30.54 -0.55 17.67
N SER A 8 -30.53 0.21 16.58
CA SER A 8 -31.72 0.38 15.75
C SER A 8 -31.79 -0.85 14.85
N SER A 9 -32.73 -1.76 15.16
CA SER A 9 -33.29 -2.82 14.29
C SER A 9 -32.68 -2.89 12.90
N LEU A 10 -31.44 -3.39 12.80
CA LEU A 10 -30.80 -3.66 11.52
C LEU A 10 -31.51 -4.88 10.98
N ILE A 11 -32.39 -4.66 10.01
CA ILE A 11 -32.76 -5.69 9.07
C ILE A 11 -31.43 -6.11 8.44
N THR A 12 -30.87 -7.22 8.92
CA THR A 12 -29.69 -7.82 8.30
C THR A 12 -30.05 -8.16 6.86
N PRO A 13 -29.08 -8.19 5.93
CA PRO A 13 -29.35 -8.64 4.56
C PRO A 13 -30.11 -9.98 4.51
N ILE A 14 -29.81 -10.86 5.47
CA ILE A 14 -30.51 -12.13 5.72
C ILE A 14 -31.99 -11.93 6.07
N GLY A 15 -32.31 -10.97 6.93
CA GLY A 15 -33.69 -10.60 7.27
C GLY A 15 -34.46 -10.07 6.06
N LEU A 16 -33.81 -9.36 5.13
CA LEU A 16 -34.44 -8.79 3.94
C LEU A 16 -34.64 -9.83 2.83
N ILE A 17 -33.71 -10.77 2.65
CA ILE A 17 -33.88 -11.92 1.76
C ILE A 17 -35.03 -12.82 2.26
N ALA A 18 -35.09 -13.07 3.57
CA ALA A 18 -36.18 -13.86 4.16
C ALA A 18 -37.54 -13.15 4.02
N ASN A 19 -37.59 -11.83 4.26
CA ASN A 19 -38.83 -11.07 4.20
C ASN A 19 -39.30 -10.86 2.74
N SER A 20 -38.37 -10.64 1.80
CA SER A 20 -38.69 -10.58 0.36
C SER A 20 -39.19 -11.92 -0.17
N GLY A 21 -38.61 -13.06 0.25
CA GLY A 21 -39.11 -14.38 -0.10
C GLY A 21 -40.54 -14.65 0.39
N LEU A 22 -40.85 -14.26 1.64
CA LEU A 22 -42.21 -14.36 2.18
C LEU A 22 -43.20 -13.46 1.44
N LEU A 23 -42.79 -12.25 1.05
CA LEU A 23 -43.64 -11.31 0.33
C LEU A 23 -43.89 -11.71 -1.13
N VAL A 24 -42.89 -12.25 -1.83
CA VAL A 24 -43.07 -12.87 -3.16
C VAL A 24 -44.09 -13.99 -3.09
N SER A 25 -44.06 -14.81 -2.03
CA SER A 25 -45.04 -15.89 -1.86
C SER A 25 -46.46 -15.37 -1.59
N ALA A 26 -46.61 -14.29 -0.81
CA ALA A 26 -47.90 -13.69 -0.50
C ALA A 26 -48.53 -13.02 -1.73
N VAL A 27 -47.73 -12.33 -2.56
CA VAL A 27 -48.25 -11.72 -3.79
C VAL A 27 -48.53 -12.77 -4.86
N PHE A 28 -47.73 -13.82 -4.96
CA PHE A 28 -48.04 -14.94 -5.85
C PHE A 28 -49.44 -15.54 -5.53
N GLN A 29 -49.78 -15.66 -4.25
CA GLN A 29 -51.12 -16.08 -3.81
C GLN A 29 -52.19 -15.05 -4.18
N ILE A 30 -51.96 -13.75 -3.95
CA ILE A 30 -52.89 -12.69 -4.35
C ILE A 30 -53.12 -12.72 -5.86
N ASN A 31 -52.07 -12.78 -6.68
CA ASN A 31 -52.16 -12.83 -8.15
C ASN A 31 -52.91 -14.07 -8.65
N GLN A 32 -52.69 -15.22 -8.02
CA GLN A 32 -53.46 -16.43 -8.33
C GLN A 32 -54.95 -16.21 -8.06
N THR A 33 -55.31 -15.63 -6.91
CA THR A 33 -56.72 -15.33 -6.59
C THR A 33 -57.33 -14.30 -7.55
N THR A 34 -56.59 -13.24 -7.93
CA THR A 34 -57.05 -12.22 -8.88
C THR A 34 -57.24 -12.78 -10.28
N THR A 35 -56.36 -13.67 -10.73
CA THR A 35 -56.50 -14.33 -12.04
C THR A 35 -57.74 -15.21 -12.09
N ILE A 36 -58.01 -15.96 -11.02
CA ILE A 36 -59.20 -16.80 -10.90
C ILE A 36 -60.47 -15.94 -10.88
N THR A 37 -60.51 -14.85 -10.10
CA THR A 37 -61.69 -13.98 -10.02
C THR A 37 -61.97 -13.25 -11.33
N LEU A 38 -60.94 -12.74 -12.03
CA LEU A 38 -61.09 -12.11 -13.34
C LEU A 38 -61.52 -13.11 -14.42
N GLY A 39 -61.03 -14.36 -14.36
CA GLY A 39 -61.49 -15.45 -15.21
C GLY A 39 -62.99 -15.76 -15.01
N LEU A 40 -63.47 -15.78 -13.76
CA LEU A 40 -64.89 -15.93 -13.46
C LEU A 40 -65.72 -14.75 -13.98
N ILE A 41 -65.24 -13.52 -13.85
CA ILE A 41 -65.90 -12.31 -14.39
C ILE A 41 -66.03 -12.41 -15.92
N ALA A 42 -65.00 -12.88 -16.63
CA ALA A 42 -65.05 -13.06 -18.08
C ALA A 42 -66.10 -14.11 -18.50
N VAL A 43 -66.19 -15.24 -17.78
CA VAL A 43 -67.20 -16.28 -18.02
C VAL A 43 -68.62 -15.76 -17.78
N ILE A 44 -68.83 -15.05 -16.67
CA ILE A 44 -70.12 -14.43 -16.33
C ILE A 44 -70.50 -13.38 -17.39
N SER A 45 -69.55 -12.53 -17.78
CA SER A 45 -69.76 -11.49 -18.80
C SER A 45 -70.17 -12.10 -20.14
N SER A 46 -69.49 -13.17 -20.57
CA SER A 46 -69.86 -13.91 -21.79
C SER A 46 -71.26 -14.52 -21.70
N PHE A 47 -71.63 -15.06 -20.54
CA PHE A 47 -72.96 -15.64 -20.32
C PHE A 47 -74.06 -14.57 -20.33
N VAL A 48 -73.82 -13.43 -19.68
CA VAL A 48 -74.77 -12.29 -19.67
C VAL A 48 -74.94 -11.71 -21.07
N LEU A 49 -73.85 -11.52 -21.84
CA LEU A 49 -73.93 -11.06 -23.22
C LEU A 49 -74.73 -12.03 -24.10
N PHE A 50 -74.50 -13.34 -23.95
CA PHE A 50 -75.28 -14.37 -24.63
C PHE A 50 -76.77 -14.30 -24.28
N TYR A 51 -77.10 -14.11 -22.99
CA TYR A 51 -78.47 -13.98 -22.53
C TYR A 51 -79.15 -12.70 -23.03
N VAL A 52 -78.44 -11.57 -23.02
CA VAL A 52 -78.90 -10.28 -23.58
C VAL A 52 -79.18 -10.39 -25.06
N GLU A 53 -78.26 -10.98 -25.83
CA GLU A 53 -78.41 -11.20 -27.28
C GLU A 53 -79.60 -12.12 -27.60
N THR A 54 -79.78 -13.17 -26.80
CA THR A 54 -80.94 -14.08 -26.91
C THR A 54 -82.26 -13.33 -26.63
N THR A 55 -82.26 -12.46 -25.61
CA THR A 55 -83.44 -11.67 -25.23
C THR A 55 -83.77 -10.63 -26.31
N LYS A 56 -82.77 -9.94 -26.87
CA LYS A 56 -82.93 -9.04 -28.02
C LYS A 56 -83.52 -9.76 -29.23
N ARG A 57 -83.00 -10.93 -29.59
CA ARG A 57 -83.54 -11.74 -30.70
C ARG A 57 -84.99 -12.15 -30.48
N LYS A 58 -85.34 -12.55 -29.25
CA LYS A 58 -86.73 -12.87 -28.88
C LYS A 58 -87.63 -11.64 -28.94
N LEU A 59 -87.19 -10.49 -28.44
CA LEU A 59 -87.94 -9.22 -28.50
C LEU A 59 -88.17 -8.76 -29.94
N VAL A 60 -87.15 -8.82 -30.81
CA VAL A 60 -87.28 -8.51 -32.24
C VAL A 60 -88.24 -9.48 -32.93
N THR A 61 -88.19 -10.77 -32.59
CA THR A 61 -89.11 -11.79 -33.13
C THR A 61 -90.55 -11.55 -32.65
N ILE A 62 -90.75 -11.18 -31.38
CA ILE A 62 -92.06 -10.81 -30.82
C ILE A 62 -92.57 -9.56 -31.54
N ARG A 63 -91.74 -8.55 -31.75
CA ARG A 63 -92.09 -7.32 -32.47
C ARG A 63 -92.47 -7.58 -33.93
N THR A 64 -91.69 -8.39 -34.65
CA THR A 64 -92.00 -8.77 -36.05
C THR A 64 -93.25 -9.65 -36.13
N LYS A 65 -93.43 -10.63 -35.25
CA LYS A 65 -94.67 -11.42 -35.16
C LYS A 65 -95.87 -10.56 -34.75
N ALA A 66 -95.67 -9.56 -33.90
CA ALA A 66 -96.68 -8.60 -33.53
C ALA A 66 -97.08 -7.67 -34.68
N GLN A 67 -96.17 -7.40 -35.62
CA GLN A 67 -96.46 -6.64 -36.83
C GLN A 67 -97.07 -7.49 -37.95
N LEU A 68 -96.72 -8.79 -38.05
CA LEU A 68 -97.22 -9.70 -39.09
C LEU A 68 -98.56 -10.38 -38.74
N ASN A 69 -98.86 -10.58 -37.45
CA ASN A 69 -100.03 -11.34 -37.00
C ASN A 69 -100.99 -10.41 -36.25
N THR A 70 -101.91 -9.78 -36.98
CA THR A 70 -102.90 -8.82 -36.45
C THR A 70 -103.94 -9.48 -35.54
N HIS A 71 -104.16 -10.79 -35.65
CA HIS A 71 -105.36 -11.44 -35.14
C HIS A 71 -105.50 -11.52 -33.61
N TRP A 72 -104.40 -11.57 -32.86
CA TRP A 72 -104.39 -11.61 -31.38
C TRP A 72 -104.03 -10.27 -30.74
N ILE A 73 -103.40 -9.36 -31.50
CA ILE A 73 -103.12 -8.00 -31.04
C ILE A 73 -104.38 -7.14 -31.19
N GLU A 74 -105.19 -7.39 -32.21
CA GLU A 74 -106.45 -6.69 -32.39
C GLU A 74 -107.48 -6.93 -31.27
N SER A 75 -107.39 -8.06 -30.55
CA SER A 75 -108.22 -8.37 -29.37
C SER A 75 -107.77 -7.69 -28.07
N LEU A 76 -106.57 -7.08 -28.05
CA LEU A 76 -106.10 -6.28 -26.92
C LEU A 76 -106.63 -4.84 -27.04
N SER A 77 -107.03 -4.25 -25.92
CA SER A 77 -107.43 -2.84 -25.82
C SER A 77 -106.28 -1.89 -26.20
N HIS A 78 -106.61 -0.66 -26.60
CA HIS A 78 -105.58 0.35 -26.91
C HIS A 78 -104.60 0.59 -25.75
N VAL A 79 -105.05 0.44 -24.50
CA VAL A 79 -104.24 0.62 -23.29
C VAL A 79 -103.24 -0.52 -23.13
N GLU A 80 -103.67 -1.78 -23.24
CA GLU A 80 -102.79 -2.96 -23.09
C GLU A 80 -101.71 -3.00 -24.19
N ARG A 81 -102.01 -2.54 -25.41
CA ARG A 81 -101.00 -2.39 -26.48
C ARG A 81 -99.97 -1.31 -26.18
N ALA A 82 -100.39 -0.22 -25.54
CA ALA A 82 -99.49 0.85 -25.14
C ALA A 82 -98.57 0.40 -23.99
N GLU A 83 -99.11 -0.31 -23.00
CA GLU A 83 -98.35 -0.90 -21.89
C GLU A 83 -97.33 -1.94 -22.36
N LEU A 84 -97.73 -2.86 -23.26
CA LEU A 84 -96.80 -3.84 -23.82
C LEU A 84 -95.66 -3.18 -24.62
N ARG A 85 -95.96 -2.12 -25.39
CA ARG A 85 -94.94 -1.34 -26.09
C ARG A 85 -94.01 -0.60 -25.13
N ALA A 86 -94.54 -0.03 -24.06
CA ALA A 86 -93.75 0.64 -23.02
C ALA A 86 -92.80 -0.36 -22.33
N TYR A 87 -93.31 -1.54 -21.96
CA TYR A 87 -92.51 -2.61 -21.33
C TYR A 87 -91.43 -3.17 -22.26
N ILE A 88 -91.72 -3.36 -23.55
CA ILE A 88 -90.72 -3.78 -24.54
C ILE A 88 -89.62 -2.71 -24.67
N ASN A 89 -89.99 -1.43 -24.77
CA ASN A 89 -89.02 -0.33 -24.86
C ASN A 89 -88.16 -0.21 -23.59
N GLU A 90 -88.74 -0.41 -22.41
CA GLU A 90 -88.03 -0.41 -21.14
C GLU A 90 -87.05 -1.59 -21.05
N LEU A 91 -87.48 -2.80 -21.43
CA LEU A 91 -86.60 -3.97 -21.52
C LEU A 91 -85.47 -3.79 -22.55
N GLU A 92 -85.74 -3.19 -23.71
CA GLU A 92 -84.72 -2.86 -24.71
C GLU A 92 -83.70 -1.85 -24.14
N SER A 93 -84.17 -0.83 -23.40
CA SER A 93 -83.32 0.13 -22.70
C SER A 93 -82.45 -0.55 -21.62
N GLU A 94 -83.05 -1.34 -20.73
CA GLU A 94 -82.32 -2.02 -19.65
C GLU A 94 -81.33 -3.07 -20.19
N THR A 95 -81.69 -3.82 -21.23
CA THR A 95 -80.76 -4.75 -21.90
C THR A 95 -79.61 -4.03 -22.59
N SER A 96 -79.84 -2.83 -23.15
CA SER A 96 -78.78 -2.00 -23.71
C SER A 96 -77.85 -1.45 -22.61
N LYS A 97 -78.40 -0.96 -21.49
CA LYS A 97 -77.60 -0.51 -20.34
C LYS A 97 -76.75 -1.64 -19.76
N LEU A 98 -77.33 -2.83 -19.63
CA LEU A 98 -76.62 -4.02 -19.16
C LEU A 98 -75.49 -4.42 -20.11
N GLN A 99 -75.71 -4.37 -21.42
CA GLN A 99 -74.66 -4.64 -22.41
C GLN A 99 -73.50 -3.64 -22.29
N THR A 100 -73.78 -2.33 -22.16
CA THR A 100 -72.72 -1.32 -21.97
C THR A 100 -71.92 -1.58 -20.70
N ARG A 101 -72.59 -1.85 -19.57
CA ARG A 101 -71.91 -2.15 -18.29
C ARG A 101 -71.04 -3.41 -18.36
N VAL A 102 -71.50 -4.46 -19.03
CA VAL A 102 -70.72 -5.69 -19.18
C VAL A 102 -69.50 -5.50 -20.08
N SER A 103 -69.63 -4.73 -21.17
CA SER A 103 -68.49 -4.36 -22.00
C SER A 103 -67.47 -3.50 -21.24
N GLU A 104 -67.93 -2.57 -20.41
CA GLU A 104 -67.07 -1.74 -19.55
C GLU A 104 -66.33 -2.60 -18.51
N LEU A 105 -67.03 -3.56 -17.88
CA LEU A 105 -66.42 -4.54 -16.96
C LEU A 105 -65.39 -5.44 -17.64
N ASP A 106 -65.63 -5.89 -18.89
CA ASP A 106 -64.65 -6.70 -19.65
C ASP A 106 -63.38 -5.88 -19.95
N LEU A 107 -63.54 -4.61 -20.32
CA LEU A 107 -62.41 -3.70 -20.56
C LEU A 107 -61.60 -3.46 -19.27
N GLN A 108 -62.26 -3.15 -18.16
CA GLN A 108 -61.61 -2.98 -16.86
C GLN A 108 -60.92 -4.27 -16.40
N SER A 109 -61.52 -5.44 -16.63
CA SER A 109 -60.94 -6.74 -16.30
C SER A 109 -59.64 -7.00 -17.09
N ARG A 110 -59.63 -6.71 -18.40
CA ARG A 110 -58.42 -6.83 -19.23
C ARG A 110 -57.32 -5.86 -18.80
N GLU A 111 -57.68 -4.64 -18.44
CA GLU A 111 -56.73 -3.65 -17.92
C GLU A 111 -56.12 -4.11 -16.60
N LEU A 112 -56.93 -4.64 -15.68
CA LEU A 112 -56.46 -5.22 -14.41
C LEU A 112 -55.51 -6.41 -14.62
N LEU A 113 -55.79 -7.30 -15.59
CA LEU A 113 -54.88 -8.40 -15.94
C LEU A 113 -53.53 -7.88 -16.44
N ALA A 114 -53.53 -6.85 -17.29
CA ALA A 114 -52.30 -6.25 -17.79
C ALA A 114 -51.48 -5.58 -16.66
N GLN A 115 -52.15 -4.87 -15.75
CA GLN A 115 -51.51 -4.28 -14.57
C GLN A 115 -50.93 -5.35 -13.63
N ASN A 116 -51.63 -6.47 -13.43
CA ASN A 116 -51.18 -7.56 -12.58
C ASN A 116 -49.90 -8.25 -13.13
N ASN A 117 -49.87 -8.55 -14.44
CA ASN A 117 -48.68 -9.11 -15.08
C ASN A 117 -47.46 -8.16 -14.96
N LEU A 118 -47.69 -6.85 -15.07
CA LEU A 118 -46.64 -5.84 -14.86
C LEU A 118 -46.15 -5.83 -13.41
N LEU A 119 -47.05 -5.98 -12.45
CA LEU A 119 -46.71 -6.06 -11.03
C LEU A 119 -45.83 -7.28 -10.73
N GLU A 120 -46.16 -8.44 -11.31
CA GLU A 120 -45.36 -9.67 -11.17
C GLU A 120 -43.93 -9.48 -11.69
N SER A 121 -43.78 -8.91 -12.90
CA SER A 121 -42.46 -8.62 -13.46
C SER A 121 -41.67 -7.63 -12.61
N ASN A 122 -42.33 -6.59 -12.08
CA ASN A 122 -41.68 -5.63 -11.19
C ASN A 122 -41.23 -6.26 -9.87
N GLN A 123 -41.95 -7.25 -9.35
CA GLN A 123 -41.58 -7.94 -8.11
C GLN A 123 -40.40 -8.88 -8.28
N GLU A 124 -40.36 -9.63 -9.39
CA GLU A 124 -39.21 -10.46 -9.71
C GLU A 124 -37.93 -9.59 -9.80
N ARG A 125 -38.03 -8.44 -10.47
CA ARG A 125 -36.95 -7.45 -10.55
C ARG A 125 -36.56 -6.89 -9.17
N LEU A 126 -37.54 -6.58 -8.32
CA LEU A 126 -37.28 -6.09 -6.96
C LEU A 126 -36.54 -7.13 -6.10
N SER A 127 -36.91 -8.40 -6.20
CA SER A 127 -36.21 -9.50 -5.50
C SER A 127 -34.76 -9.64 -5.98
N GLN A 128 -34.53 -9.58 -7.29
CA GLN A 128 -33.18 -9.60 -7.86
C GLN A 128 -32.33 -8.42 -7.36
N HIS A 129 -32.90 -7.21 -7.36
CA HIS A 129 -32.22 -6.02 -6.84
C HIS A 129 -31.93 -6.12 -5.33
N ALA A 130 -32.84 -6.67 -4.53
CA ALA A 130 -32.61 -6.88 -3.10
C ALA A 130 -31.41 -7.81 -2.83
N ASN A 131 -31.27 -8.89 -3.61
CA ASN A 131 -30.13 -9.80 -3.51
C ASN A 131 -28.82 -9.11 -3.90
N GLN A 132 -28.82 -8.32 -4.99
CA GLN A 132 -27.64 -7.55 -5.41
C GLN A 132 -27.21 -6.53 -4.34
N VAL A 133 -28.17 -5.86 -3.70
CA VAL A 133 -27.89 -4.92 -2.61
C VAL A 133 -27.28 -5.62 -1.40
N ALA A 134 -27.74 -6.82 -1.05
CA ALA A 134 -27.18 -7.61 0.03
C ALA A 134 -25.72 -7.99 -0.22
N GLU A 135 -25.40 -8.44 -1.43
CA GLU A 135 -24.03 -8.80 -1.85
C GLU A 135 -23.09 -7.58 -1.81
N LEU A 136 -23.51 -6.45 -2.41
CA LEU A 136 -22.73 -5.22 -2.38
C LEU A 136 -22.51 -4.68 -0.95
N PHE A 137 -23.45 -4.91 -0.04
CA PHE A 137 -23.29 -4.52 1.36
C PHE A 137 -22.20 -5.34 2.07
N GLU A 138 -22.10 -6.64 1.77
CA GLU A 138 -21.02 -7.50 2.26
C GLU A 138 -19.65 -7.04 1.73
N GLU A 139 -19.56 -6.70 0.44
CA GLU A 139 -18.34 -6.13 -0.15
C GLU A 139 -17.92 -4.83 0.54
N VAL A 140 -18.87 -3.91 0.83
CA VAL A 140 -18.55 -2.66 1.54
C VAL A 140 -18.07 -2.90 2.98
N ASN A 141 -18.58 -3.91 3.66
CA ASN A 141 -18.07 -4.30 4.98
C ASN A 141 -16.64 -4.85 4.86
N ALA A 142 -16.36 -5.67 3.85
CA ALA A 142 -15.00 -6.16 3.57
C ALA A 142 -14.04 -4.98 3.28
N ILE A 143 -14.46 -3.98 2.48
CA ILE A 143 -13.71 -2.75 2.22
C ILE A 143 -13.43 -1.99 3.53
N THR A 144 -14.41 -1.88 4.42
CA THR A 144 -14.26 -1.18 5.71
C THR A 144 -13.22 -1.87 6.59
N THR A 145 -13.28 -3.21 6.69
CA THR A 145 -12.29 -3.99 7.43
C THR A 145 -10.90 -3.86 6.80
N LEU A 146 -10.78 -3.94 5.47
CA LEU A 146 -9.53 -3.75 4.76
C LEU A 146 -8.94 -2.35 5.00
N THR A 147 -9.78 -1.31 4.96
CA THR A 147 -9.39 0.08 5.23
C THR A 147 -8.76 0.21 6.62
N SER A 148 -9.36 -0.42 7.64
CA SER A 148 -8.81 -0.43 9.01
C SER A 148 -7.47 -1.17 9.11
N HIS A 149 -7.29 -2.27 8.37
CA HIS A 149 -6.01 -2.97 8.32
C HIS A 149 -4.92 -2.13 7.64
N ILE A 150 -5.25 -1.45 6.53
CA ILE A 150 -4.30 -0.58 5.84
C ILE A 150 -3.92 0.61 6.75
N GLU A 151 -4.88 1.20 7.47
CA GLU A 151 -4.61 2.27 8.45
C GLU A 151 -3.60 1.80 9.51
N GLY A 152 -3.82 0.63 10.11
CA GLY A 152 -2.90 0.06 11.10
C GLY A 152 -1.51 -0.25 10.52
N SER A 153 -1.43 -0.74 9.29
CA SER A 153 -0.15 -0.97 8.60
C SER A 153 0.58 0.33 8.28
N THR A 154 -0.16 1.39 7.94
CA THR A 154 0.40 2.70 7.61
C THR A 154 1.00 3.37 8.85
N ILE A 155 0.36 3.22 10.02
CA ILE A 155 0.92 3.68 11.30
C ILE A 155 2.24 2.95 11.61
N LYS A 156 2.26 1.62 11.50
CA LYS A 156 3.49 0.83 11.73
C LYS A 156 4.61 1.22 10.75
N ALA A 157 4.27 1.46 9.49
CA ALA A 157 5.23 1.92 8.50
C ALA A 157 5.79 3.31 8.86
N SER A 158 4.96 4.20 9.40
CA SER A 158 5.40 5.51 9.93
C SER A 158 6.38 5.34 11.09
N ASP A 159 6.05 4.49 12.06
CA ASP A 159 6.93 4.23 13.22
C ASP A 159 8.29 3.69 12.77
N VAL A 160 8.32 2.77 11.79
CA VAL A 160 9.56 2.24 11.20
C VAL A 160 10.35 3.34 10.50
N SER A 161 9.68 4.26 9.78
CA SER A 161 10.33 5.39 9.13
C SER A 161 10.97 6.35 10.13
N ASP A 162 10.30 6.62 11.26
CA ASP A 162 10.83 7.48 12.33
C ASP A 162 12.06 6.85 12.98
N ILE A 163 11.99 5.55 13.33
CA ILE A 163 13.14 4.79 13.86
C ILE A 163 14.31 4.78 12.87
N THR A 164 14.02 4.62 11.57
CA THR A 164 15.05 4.62 10.52
C THR A 164 15.71 5.99 10.43
N THR A 165 14.95 7.08 10.56
CA THR A 165 15.50 8.45 10.59
C THR A 165 16.45 8.63 11.78
N GLU A 166 16.05 8.21 12.98
CA GLU A 166 16.90 8.27 14.17
C GLU A 166 18.18 7.45 14.00
N ALA A 167 18.07 6.24 13.44
CA ALA A 167 19.21 5.36 13.19
C ALA A 167 20.19 5.95 12.17
N VAL A 168 19.69 6.59 11.10
CA VAL A 168 20.51 7.29 10.11
C VAL A 168 21.27 8.43 10.76
N ILE A 169 20.59 9.29 11.53
CA ILE A 169 21.23 10.43 12.23
C ILE A 169 22.30 9.93 13.21
N SER A 170 21.99 8.90 14.00
CA SER A 170 22.94 8.31 14.94
C SER A 170 24.16 7.74 14.22
N THR A 171 23.96 7.05 13.11
CA THR A 171 25.05 6.46 12.32
C THR A 171 25.89 7.56 11.68
N GLN A 172 25.28 8.60 11.13
CA GLN A 172 25.98 9.74 10.54
C GLN A 172 26.87 10.47 11.56
N ASN A 173 26.40 10.65 12.79
CA ASN A 173 27.22 11.22 13.86
C ASN A 173 28.45 10.34 14.16
N ARG A 174 28.26 9.01 14.26
CA ARG A 174 29.35 8.06 14.49
C ARG A 174 30.34 8.02 13.33
N THR A 175 29.87 8.11 12.09
CA THR A 175 30.72 8.21 10.90
C THR A 175 31.54 9.52 10.92
N GLY A 176 30.94 10.63 11.37
CA GLY A 176 31.64 11.89 11.59
C GLY A 176 32.74 11.80 12.67
N GLU A 177 32.48 11.10 13.79
CA GLU A 177 33.50 10.84 14.81
C GLU A 177 34.67 10.00 14.25
N LEU A 178 34.36 8.97 13.45
CA LEU A 178 35.36 8.14 12.79
C LEU A 178 36.22 8.94 11.81
N TRP A 179 35.65 9.90 11.08
CA TRP A 179 36.42 10.84 10.26
C TRP A 179 37.43 11.64 11.08
N GLY A 180 37.04 12.11 12.26
CA GLY A 180 37.95 12.78 13.19
C GLY A 180 39.12 11.88 13.61
N VAL A 181 38.84 10.62 13.91
CA VAL A 181 39.88 9.63 14.26
C VAL A 181 40.83 9.36 13.09
N ILE A 182 40.30 9.16 11.88
CA ILE A 182 41.10 8.93 10.67
C ILE A 182 42.05 10.10 10.40
N GLU A 183 41.55 11.32 10.54
CA GLU A 183 42.37 12.53 10.35
C GLU A 183 43.46 12.65 11.43
N SER A 184 43.15 12.35 12.70
CA SER A 184 44.16 12.32 13.77
C SER A 184 45.28 11.34 13.45
N ILE A 185 44.94 10.12 13.03
CA ILE A 185 45.94 9.10 12.71
C ILE A 185 46.78 9.52 11.49
N ARG A 186 46.17 10.16 10.49
CA ARG A 186 46.90 10.71 9.34
C ARG A 186 47.96 11.74 9.77
N VAL A 187 47.61 12.63 10.69
CA VAL A 187 48.54 13.64 11.24
C VAL A 187 49.66 12.96 12.03
N GLU A 188 49.34 12.01 12.90
CA GLU A 188 50.32 11.25 13.68
C GLU A 188 51.30 10.48 12.77
N MET A 189 50.79 9.81 11.73
CA MET A 189 51.60 9.07 10.76
C MET A 189 52.57 9.97 9.99
N ASN A 190 52.16 11.18 9.61
CA ASN A 190 53.04 12.15 8.99
C ASN A 190 54.18 12.56 9.94
N SER A 191 53.88 12.76 11.22
CA SER A 191 54.90 13.08 12.23
C SER A 191 55.90 11.94 12.43
N VAL A 192 55.43 10.69 12.47
CA VAL A 192 56.31 9.51 12.58
C VAL A 192 57.19 9.38 11.32
N THR A 193 56.63 9.63 10.14
CA THR A 193 57.38 9.62 8.87
C THR A 193 58.51 10.64 8.88
N GLU A 194 58.25 11.87 9.34
CA GLU A 194 59.25 12.91 9.49
C GLU A 194 60.35 12.53 10.49
N ALA A 195 59.97 11.91 11.62
CA ALA A 195 60.93 11.44 12.62
C ALA A 195 61.87 10.35 12.06
N VAL A 196 61.34 9.39 11.29
CA VAL A 196 62.15 8.35 10.63
C VAL A 196 63.10 8.95 9.59
N GLN A 197 62.62 9.90 8.78
CA GLN A 197 63.47 10.60 7.79
C GLN A 197 64.60 11.38 8.47
N ASN A 198 64.31 12.06 9.58
CA ASN A 198 65.32 12.75 10.38
C ASN A 198 66.34 11.77 10.98
N LEU A 199 65.91 10.60 11.44
CA LEU A 199 66.81 9.56 11.96
C LEU A 199 67.72 8.99 10.86
N GLN A 200 67.19 8.74 9.66
CA GLN A 200 68.01 8.34 8.50
C GLN A 200 69.07 9.41 8.17
N GLY A 201 68.68 10.69 8.15
CA GLY A 201 69.60 11.80 7.92
C GLY A 201 70.71 11.89 8.98
N ARG A 202 70.35 11.74 10.26
CA ARG A 202 71.30 11.71 11.39
C ARG A 202 72.23 10.51 11.32
N SER A 203 71.71 9.32 11.03
CA SER A 203 72.50 8.09 10.88
C SER A 203 73.55 8.25 9.76
N LYS A 204 73.17 8.84 8.64
CA LYS A 204 74.10 9.18 7.55
C LYS A 204 75.19 10.17 7.97
N ALA A 205 74.84 11.19 8.74
CA ALA A 205 75.84 12.14 9.27
C ALA A 205 76.83 11.46 10.22
N ILE A 206 76.36 10.61 11.13
CA ILE A 206 77.22 9.84 12.04
C ILE A 206 78.11 8.88 11.26
N SER A 207 77.59 8.22 10.22
CA SER A 207 78.37 7.33 9.33
C SER A 207 79.56 8.07 8.71
N ASN A 208 79.35 9.29 8.22
CA ASN A 208 80.41 10.11 7.64
C ASN A 208 81.48 10.50 8.68
N VAL A 209 81.05 10.90 9.89
CA VAL A 209 81.99 11.23 10.97
C VAL A 209 82.80 10.00 11.39
N ASN A 210 82.16 8.85 11.52
CA ASN A 210 82.82 7.60 11.88
C ASN A 210 83.87 7.18 10.83
N ALA A 211 83.59 7.38 9.54
CA ALA A 211 84.55 7.15 8.46
C ALA A 211 85.78 8.07 8.55
N ILE A 212 85.59 9.35 8.92
CA ILE A 212 86.71 10.28 9.15
C ILE A 212 87.56 9.84 10.34
N ILE A 213 86.95 9.37 11.44
CA ILE A 213 87.69 8.89 12.62
C ILE A 213 88.49 7.63 12.28
N ASP A 214 87.92 6.73 11.46
CA ASP A 214 88.60 5.53 10.98
C ASP A 214 89.85 5.90 10.16
N GLU A 215 89.69 6.82 9.20
CA GLU A 215 90.81 7.35 8.39
C GLU A 215 91.89 8.02 9.27
N LEU A 216 91.49 8.83 10.25
CA LEU A 216 92.42 9.47 11.18
C LEU A 216 93.15 8.45 12.07
N SER A 217 92.47 7.38 12.47
CA SER A 217 93.05 6.30 13.28
C SER A 217 94.08 5.52 12.47
N GLU A 218 93.78 5.22 11.20
CA GLU A 218 94.72 4.55 10.29
C GLU A 218 95.95 5.43 9.99
N GLN A 219 95.76 6.74 9.75
CA GLN A 219 96.86 7.70 9.60
C GLN A 219 97.71 7.79 10.87
N THR A 220 97.09 7.80 12.05
CA THR A 220 97.80 7.84 13.34
C THR A 220 98.61 6.57 13.57
N ASN A 221 98.05 5.41 13.23
CA ASN A 221 98.76 4.12 13.29
C ASN A 221 99.99 4.12 12.37
N LEU A 222 99.88 4.66 11.14
CA LEU A 222 101.01 4.81 10.22
C LEU A 222 102.07 5.78 10.73
N LEU A 223 101.67 6.92 11.30
CA LEU A 223 102.58 7.89 11.93
C LEU A 223 103.32 7.28 13.12
N ALA A 224 102.61 6.57 13.99
CA ALA A 224 103.16 5.89 15.15
C ALA A 224 104.15 4.79 14.74
N LEU A 225 103.83 4.01 13.71
CA LEU A 225 104.73 3.02 13.14
C LEU A 225 106.04 3.65 12.64
N ASN A 226 105.95 4.75 11.88
CA ASN A 226 107.12 5.49 11.41
C ASN A 226 107.96 6.03 12.57
N ALA A 227 107.31 6.53 13.64
CA ALA A 227 107.99 7.00 14.83
C ALA A 227 108.70 5.87 15.60
N THR A 228 108.07 4.68 15.72
CA THR A 228 108.70 3.50 16.33
C THR A 228 109.95 3.06 15.54
N ILE A 229 109.89 3.09 14.20
CA ILE A 229 111.03 2.79 13.33
C ILE A 229 112.19 3.77 13.56
N GLU A 230 111.90 5.07 13.58
CA GLU A 230 112.94 6.09 13.74
C GLU A 230 113.51 6.11 15.17
N ALA A 231 112.68 5.82 16.19
CA ALA A 231 113.12 5.64 17.56
C ALA A 231 114.08 4.44 17.72
N ALA A 232 113.82 3.33 17.01
CA ALA A 232 114.73 2.19 16.95
C ALA A 232 116.05 2.57 16.27
N ARG A 233 116.01 3.42 15.23
CA ARG A 233 117.18 3.92 14.50
C ARG A 233 118.08 4.81 15.36
N ALA A 234 117.51 5.59 16.28
CA ALA A 234 118.23 6.41 17.24
C ALA A 234 118.89 5.60 18.40
N GLY A 235 118.69 4.28 18.46
CA GLY A 235 119.34 3.40 19.41
C GLY A 235 118.99 3.70 20.87
N SER A 236 120.01 3.84 21.73
CA SER A 236 119.81 4.01 23.18
C SER A 236 119.10 5.33 23.56
N ALA A 237 119.26 6.38 22.75
CA ALA A 237 118.63 7.69 22.95
C ALA A 237 117.13 7.71 22.59
N GLY A 238 116.68 6.80 21.72
CA GLY A 238 115.29 6.72 21.25
C GLY A 238 114.36 5.83 22.10
N ARG A 239 114.87 5.09 23.09
CA ARG A 239 114.08 4.09 23.84
C ARG A 239 112.80 4.64 24.49
N GLY A 240 112.86 5.82 25.09
CA GLY A 240 111.66 6.44 25.68
C GLY A 240 110.61 6.82 24.63
N PHE A 241 111.06 7.31 23.47
CA PHE A 241 110.18 7.62 22.34
C PHE A 241 109.58 6.36 21.71
N ALA A 242 110.34 5.26 21.62
CA ALA A 242 109.85 4.00 21.07
C ALA A 242 108.66 3.45 21.88
N VAL A 243 108.71 3.53 23.22
CA VAL A 243 107.60 3.07 24.09
C VAL A 243 106.35 3.92 23.86
N VAL A 244 106.49 5.24 23.77
CA VAL A 244 105.35 6.14 23.51
C VAL A 244 104.77 5.89 22.11
N ALA A 245 105.62 5.72 21.09
CA ALA A 245 105.17 5.46 19.73
C ALA A 245 104.41 4.13 19.61
N ASP A 246 104.86 3.07 20.28
CA ASP A 246 104.15 1.79 20.27
C ASP A 246 102.81 1.86 21.05
N GLU A 247 102.73 2.62 22.14
CA GLU A 247 101.48 2.86 22.86
C GLU A 247 100.47 3.63 21.99
N VAL A 248 100.92 4.68 21.29
CA VAL A 248 100.08 5.42 20.33
C VAL A 248 99.61 4.51 19.19
N ARG A 249 100.47 3.59 18.73
CA ARG A 249 100.11 2.60 17.71
C ARG A 249 99.00 1.66 18.18
N ILE A 250 99.09 1.17 19.42
CA ILE A 250 98.05 0.32 20.03
C ILE A 250 96.74 1.08 20.15
N LEU A 251 96.76 2.31 20.65
CA LEU A 251 95.55 3.16 20.76
C LEU A 251 94.90 3.42 19.40
N ALA A 252 95.69 3.64 18.35
CA ALA A 252 95.19 3.83 16.99
C ALA A 252 94.52 2.56 16.43
N LEU A 253 95.09 1.38 16.69
CA LEU A 253 94.47 0.09 16.33
C LEU A 253 93.18 -0.18 17.11
N GLU A 254 93.14 0.14 18.41
CA GLU A 254 91.93 0.05 19.21
C GLU A 254 90.84 1.00 18.71
N SER A 255 91.22 2.23 18.33
CA SER A 255 90.32 3.21 17.74
C SER A 255 89.70 2.71 16.43
N THR A 256 90.51 2.13 15.53
CA THR A 256 90.06 1.50 14.27
C THR A 256 89.08 0.35 14.53
N ARG A 257 89.33 -0.47 15.56
CA ARG A 257 88.39 -1.53 15.95
C ARG A 257 87.07 -0.96 16.48
N ALA A 258 87.13 0.12 17.26
CA ALA A 258 85.95 0.77 17.80
C ALA A 258 85.10 1.43 16.69
N THR A 259 85.73 2.13 15.74
CA THR A 259 85.05 2.71 14.57
C THR A 259 84.41 1.63 13.69
N SER A 260 85.07 0.48 13.51
CA SER A 260 84.46 -0.66 12.80
C SER A 260 83.19 -1.17 13.49
N ASN A 261 83.19 -1.29 14.82
CA ASN A 261 82.00 -1.71 15.56
C ASN A 261 80.87 -0.67 15.44
N VAL A 262 81.20 0.62 15.56
CA VAL A 262 80.23 1.71 15.38
C VAL A 262 79.66 1.73 13.96
N ALA A 263 80.47 1.45 12.93
CA ALA A 263 80.00 1.34 11.56
C ALA A 263 78.97 0.23 11.37
N GLN A 264 79.17 -0.92 12.03
CA GLN A 264 78.23 -2.04 12.00
C GLN A 264 76.89 -1.65 12.65
N GLU A 265 76.91 -0.99 13.81
CA GLU A 265 75.69 -0.50 14.49
C GLU A 265 74.94 0.54 13.65
N ILE A 266 75.65 1.46 13.00
CA ILE A 266 75.05 2.45 12.08
C ILE A 266 74.41 1.76 10.87
N SER A 267 75.06 0.72 10.33
CA SER A 267 74.50 -0.06 9.23
C SER A 267 73.21 -0.77 9.65
N GLN A 268 73.16 -1.32 10.86
CA GLN A 268 71.96 -1.95 11.40
C GLN A 268 70.84 -0.92 11.62
N LEU A 269 71.14 0.23 12.21
CA LEU A 269 70.19 1.35 12.36
C LEU A 269 69.61 1.81 11.01
N LYS A 270 70.43 1.84 9.95
CA LYS A 270 69.95 2.16 8.60
C LYS A 270 68.95 1.11 8.10
N ILE A 271 69.27 -0.17 8.24
CA ILE A 271 68.37 -1.26 7.84
C ILE A 271 67.03 -1.16 8.59
N ASP A 272 67.07 -0.89 9.89
CA ASP A 272 65.87 -0.84 10.72
C ASP A 272 65.01 0.41 10.42
N THR A 273 65.65 1.54 10.12
CA THR A 273 64.93 2.76 9.67
C THR A 273 64.33 2.63 8.27
N ASP A 274 65.03 1.98 7.34
CA ASP A 274 64.51 1.68 5.99
C ASP A 274 63.30 0.73 6.07
N LYS A 275 63.35 -0.28 6.96
CA LYS A 275 62.19 -1.14 7.24
C LYS A 275 61.02 -0.36 7.81
N ALA A 276 61.26 0.47 8.83
CA ALA A 276 60.22 1.30 9.42
C ALA A 276 59.56 2.24 8.39
N ALA A 277 60.35 2.84 7.49
CA ALA A 277 59.83 3.68 6.42
C ALA A 277 58.91 2.90 5.46
N ASN A 278 59.29 1.68 5.06
CA ASN A 278 58.45 0.83 4.20
C ASN A 278 57.15 0.39 4.90
N GLU A 279 57.20 0.09 6.19
CA GLU A 279 56.01 -0.24 6.98
C GLU A 279 55.06 0.96 7.10
N LEU A 280 55.59 2.17 7.29
CA LEU A 280 54.79 3.40 7.33
C LEU A 280 54.10 3.67 5.99
N ASP A 281 54.78 3.48 4.86
CA ASP A 281 54.17 3.63 3.53
C ASP A 281 53.01 2.66 3.33
N ALA A 282 53.19 1.39 3.72
CA ALA A 282 52.13 0.39 3.65
C ALA A 282 50.93 0.73 4.54
N VAL A 283 51.15 1.33 5.71
CA VAL A 283 50.07 1.81 6.59
C VAL A 283 49.34 3.01 5.96
N LEU A 284 50.07 3.97 5.38
CA LEU A 284 49.47 5.12 4.69
C LEU A 284 48.56 4.68 3.53
N GLN A 285 48.99 3.71 2.72
CA GLN A 285 48.16 3.15 1.65
C GLN A 285 46.87 2.50 2.18
N ARG A 286 46.95 1.77 3.31
CA ARG A 286 45.76 1.20 3.96
C ARG A 286 44.81 2.29 4.46
N PHE A 287 45.35 3.40 4.96
CA PHE A 287 44.55 4.55 5.37
C PHE A 287 43.84 5.22 4.21
N THR A 288 44.49 5.38 3.04
CA THR A 288 43.82 5.87 1.83
C THR A 288 42.62 5.00 1.46
N GLY A 289 42.78 3.67 1.46
CA GLY A 289 41.66 2.75 1.21
C GLY A 289 40.56 2.82 2.29
N LEU A 290 40.92 3.09 3.54
CA LEU A 290 39.95 3.31 4.63
C LEU A 290 39.14 4.60 4.41
N THR A 291 39.80 5.70 4.02
CA THR A 291 39.18 6.98 3.67
C THR A 291 38.18 6.83 2.52
N GLU A 292 38.54 6.09 1.47
CA GLU A 292 37.63 5.81 0.34
C GLU A 292 36.38 5.03 0.78
N ARG A 293 36.57 3.99 1.60
CA ARG A 293 35.45 3.20 2.14
C ARG A 293 34.53 4.03 3.04
N MET A 294 35.10 4.91 3.85
CA MET A 294 34.32 5.84 4.69
C MET A 294 33.51 6.81 3.85
N SER A 295 34.08 7.35 2.77
CA SER A 295 33.33 8.17 1.82
C SER A 295 32.16 7.40 1.20
N GLY A 296 32.37 6.11 0.87
CA GLY A 296 31.29 5.24 0.39
C GLY A 296 30.16 5.07 1.41
N TYR A 297 30.48 4.94 2.70
CA TYR A 297 29.46 4.87 3.75
C TYR A 297 28.64 6.17 3.89
N ASP A 298 29.27 7.34 3.71
CA ASP A 298 28.55 8.62 3.72
C ASP A 298 27.54 8.70 2.56
N ASP A 299 27.93 8.24 1.37
CA ASP A 299 27.04 8.17 0.21
C ASP A 299 25.88 7.21 0.43
N GLU A 300 26.13 6.02 0.99
CA GLU A 300 25.11 5.03 1.34
C GLU A 300 24.12 5.57 2.38
N LEU A 301 24.61 6.26 3.42
CA LEU A 301 23.77 6.89 4.44
C LEU A 301 22.90 8.00 3.86
N LYS A 302 23.44 8.79 2.94
CA LYS A 302 22.68 9.83 2.22
C LYS A 302 21.57 9.22 1.37
N GLN A 303 21.85 8.15 0.64
CA GLN A 303 20.84 7.43 -0.13
C GLN A 303 19.76 6.82 0.77
N LEU A 304 20.15 6.23 1.90
CA LEU A 304 19.22 5.68 2.88
C LEU A 304 18.29 6.76 3.45
N SER A 305 18.83 7.94 3.78
CA SER A 305 18.05 9.10 4.22
C SER A 305 17.01 9.51 3.17
N GLN A 306 17.43 9.66 1.91
CA GLN A 306 16.54 10.03 0.80
C GLN A 306 15.44 8.98 0.56
N ASN A 307 15.78 7.69 0.60
CA ASN A 307 14.80 6.62 0.47
C ASN A 307 13.79 6.61 1.60
N ASN A 308 14.22 6.96 2.83
CA ASN A 308 13.34 7.05 3.98
C ASN A 308 12.40 8.27 3.90
N GLU A 309 12.87 9.40 3.36
CA GLU A 309 12.03 10.57 3.06
C GLU A 309 10.94 10.23 2.01
N LEU A 310 11.31 9.52 0.94
CA LEU A 310 10.37 9.03 -0.06
C LEU A 310 9.33 8.09 0.55
N THR A 311 9.77 7.16 1.40
CA THR A 311 8.89 6.23 2.13
C THR A 311 7.90 6.99 3.01
N THR A 312 8.37 8.01 3.73
CA THR A 312 7.52 8.89 4.55
C THR A 312 6.48 9.62 3.70
N SER A 313 6.84 10.09 2.51
CA SER A 313 5.90 10.72 1.58
C SER A 313 4.82 9.74 1.13
N GLN A 314 5.22 8.53 0.73
CA GLN A 314 4.29 7.48 0.31
C GLN A 314 3.32 7.06 1.42
N ILE A 315 3.80 6.97 2.67
CA ILE A 315 2.96 6.72 3.85
C ILE A 315 1.88 7.80 4.00
N ARG A 316 2.21 9.08 3.77
CA ARG A 316 1.22 10.18 3.82
C ARG A 316 0.19 10.05 2.70
N GLU A 317 0.62 9.76 1.47
CA GLU A 317 -0.29 9.54 0.34
C GLU A 317 -1.27 8.39 0.59
N ILE A 318 -0.76 7.26 1.12
CA ILE A 318 -1.59 6.11 1.49
C ILE A 318 -2.55 6.49 2.61
N THR A 319 -2.11 7.23 3.62
CA THR A 319 -2.96 7.70 4.73
C THR A 319 -4.15 8.50 4.20
N ASP A 320 -3.90 9.42 3.26
CA ASP A 320 -4.96 10.25 2.69
C ASP A 320 -5.89 9.44 1.77
N ALA A 321 -5.36 8.49 1.00
CA ALA A 321 -6.16 7.54 0.23
C ALA A 321 -7.09 6.69 1.13
N VAL A 322 -6.57 6.18 2.24
CA VAL A 322 -7.31 5.41 3.25
C VAL A 322 -8.44 6.24 3.88
N LYS A 323 -8.19 7.51 4.21
CA LYS A 323 -9.25 8.44 4.66
C LYS A 323 -10.33 8.60 3.60
N GLY A 324 -9.94 8.78 2.34
CA GLY A 324 -10.86 8.87 1.20
C GLY A 324 -11.73 7.62 1.07
N GLN A 325 -11.12 6.44 1.17
CA GLN A 325 -11.81 5.15 1.12
C GLN A 325 -12.77 4.95 2.30
N SER A 326 -12.36 5.32 3.51
CA SER A 326 -13.22 5.30 4.71
C SER A 326 -14.47 6.18 4.53
N HIS A 327 -14.30 7.39 3.99
CA HIS A 327 -15.43 8.27 3.68
C HIS A 327 -16.33 7.70 2.59
N ALA A 328 -15.77 7.10 1.53
CA ALA A 328 -16.54 6.46 0.48
C ALA A 328 -17.36 5.26 1.01
N ALA A 329 -16.73 4.39 1.79
CA ALA A 329 -17.39 3.25 2.43
C ALA A 329 -18.58 3.72 3.30
N LYS A 330 -18.38 4.73 4.16
CA LYS A 330 -19.46 5.31 4.98
C LYS A 330 -20.61 5.87 4.14
N ARG A 331 -20.33 6.50 2.99
CA ARG A 331 -21.39 6.98 2.09
C ARG A 331 -22.15 5.82 1.45
N LEU A 332 -21.45 4.77 1.03
CA LEU A 332 -22.08 3.57 0.46
C LEU A 332 -22.96 2.87 1.48
N THR A 333 -22.49 2.68 2.71
CA THR A 333 -23.29 2.11 3.80
C THR A 333 -24.61 2.86 3.99
N ARG A 334 -24.57 4.20 4.07
CA ARG A 334 -25.79 5.02 4.18
C ARG A 334 -26.69 4.93 2.93
N SER A 335 -26.09 4.86 1.74
CA SER A 335 -26.84 4.69 0.50
C SER A 335 -27.58 3.35 0.48
N PHE A 336 -26.95 2.28 0.98
CA PHE A 336 -27.59 0.98 1.11
C PHE A 336 -28.68 0.98 2.17
N GLU A 337 -28.46 1.61 3.32
CA GLU A 337 -29.51 1.79 4.35
C GLU A 337 -30.75 2.48 3.76
N ASN A 338 -30.57 3.55 2.98
CA ASN A 338 -31.68 4.24 2.31
C ASN A 338 -32.35 3.37 1.24
N MET A 339 -31.58 2.62 0.46
CA MET A 339 -32.10 1.72 -0.56
C MET A 339 -32.91 0.58 0.07
N MET A 340 -32.42 0.01 1.17
CA MET A 340 -33.14 -1.00 1.93
C MET A 340 -34.46 -0.47 2.48
N ALA A 341 -34.47 0.76 3.04
CA ALA A 341 -35.70 1.39 3.50
C ALA A 341 -36.71 1.61 2.36
N HIS A 342 -36.22 1.99 1.16
CA HIS A 342 -37.08 2.17 -0.01
C HIS A 342 -37.65 0.86 -0.56
N LEU A 343 -36.83 -0.20 -0.63
CA LEU A 343 -37.29 -1.55 -1.01
C LEU A 343 -38.34 -2.09 -0.01
N GLU A 344 -38.15 -1.84 1.28
CA GLU A 344 -39.13 -2.19 2.31
C GLU A 344 -40.45 -1.41 2.14
N GLN A 345 -40.39 -0.14 1.78
CA GLN A 345 -41.59 0.67 1.52
C GLN A 345 -42.36 0.19 0.27
N MET A 346 -41.65 -0.11 -0.82
CA MET A 346 -42.27 -0.65 -2.05
C MET A 346 -42.95 -2.00 -1.81
N THR A 347 -42.35 -2.84 -0.96
CA THR A 347 -42.93 -4.14 -0.62
C THR A 347 -44.09 -4.05 0.38
N LYS A 348 -44.15 -3.01 1.22
CA LYS A 348 -45.28 -2.76 2.15
C LYS A 348 -46.47 -1.99 1.55
N SER A 349 -46.36 -1.47 0.32
CA SER A 349 -47.43 -0.72 -0.34
C SER A 349 -48.18 -1.50 -1.44
N PRO A 350 -48.82 -2.66 -1.19
CA PRO A 350 -49.78 -3.22 -2.14
C PRO A 350 -51.18 -2.59 -2.08
N SER A 351 -51.48 -1.70 -1.14
CA SER A 351 -52.88 -1.42 -0.72
C SER A 351 -53.53 -0.11 -1.18
N HIS A 352 -53.02 0.57 -2.21
CA HIS A 352 -53.59 1.87 -2.63
C HIS A 352 -53.78 2.10 -4.14
N MET A 353 -53.83 1.05 -4.97
CA MET A 353 -54.24 1.20 -6.38
C MET A 353 -55.50 0.41 -6.69
#